data_AF-A0A8B6EIA6-F1
#
_entry.id   AF-A0A8B6EIA6-F1
#
_cell.length_a   1.000
_cell.length_b   1.000
_cell.length_c   1.000
_cell.angle_alpha   90.00
_cell.angle_beta   90.00
_cell.angle_gamma   90.00
#
_symmetry.space_group_name_H-M   'P 1'
#
loop_
_entity.id
_entity.type
_entity.pdbx_description
1 polymer ?
#
loop_
_entity_poly.entity_id
_entity_poly.type
_entity_poly.pdbx_seq_one_letter_code
_entity_poly.pdbx_strand_id
1 'polypeptide(L)'
;MTNIMRPYKDFSPQTEPSGFRVIQYQSPIYFANSDMFVKAVAKASGVDPEKLRKMKKKLEKQKKESAENEEQLTNVNSDEKEKVILNVDTSAFTDVTTIVLDFSTINFVDLVGVKALRRVYTEYEKVNIRVLVAAPNKKVLSILKAAEFFEEYKDSIYIDVSSALGNHSNAEV
;
A
#
# COMPACT_ATOMS: atom_id res chain seq x y z
N MET A 1 23.01 -12.80 -1.77
CA MET A 1 21.59 -12.43 -1.62
C MET A 1 21.31 -11.29 -2.60
N THR A 2 20.60 -11.57 -3.69
CA THR A 2 20.36 -10.60 -4.77
C THR A 2 19.38 -9.53 -4.31
N ASN A 3 19.73 -8.25 -4.47
CA ASN A 3 18.88 -7.13 -4.10
C ASN A 3 17.78 -6.94 -5.17
N ILE A 4 16.65 -7.63 -5.00
CA ILE A 4 15.51 -7.65 -5.95
C ILE A 4 14.61 -6.42 -5.87
N MET A 5 14.72 -5.63 -4.80
CA MET A 5 14.06 -4.33 -4.63
C MET A 5 15.12 -3.24 -4.63
N ARG A 6 14.88 -2.18 -5.41
CA ARG A 6 15.73 -0.99 -5.42
C ARG A 6 14.88 0.28 -5.39
N PRO A 7 15.42 1.39 -4.85
CA PRO A 7 14.93 2.71 -5.19
C PRO A 7 14.86 2.84 -6.71
N TYR A 8 13.78 3.44 -7.21
CA TYR A 8 13.64 3.63 -8.64
C TYR A 8 14.79 4.50 -9.17
N LYS A 9 15.36 4.15 -10.33
CA LYS A 9 16.64 4.73 -10.79
C LYS A 9 16.61 6.25 -10.91
N ASP A 10 15.46 6.81 -11.28
CA ASP A 10 15.29 8.26 -11.46
C ASP A 10 14.69 8.94 -10.22
N PHE A 11 14.29 8.18 -9.20
CA PHE A 11 13.75 8.72 -7.95
C PHE A 11 14.68 8.37 -6.79
N SER A 12 15.48 9.35 -6.39
CA SER A 12 16.11 9.34 -5.08
C SER A 12 15.10 9.77 -4.01
N PRO A 13 15.32 9.46 -2.72
CA PRO A 13 14.45 9.96 -1.64
C PRO A 13 14.27 11.49 -1.62
N GLN A 14 15.14 12.25 -2.30
CA GLN A 14 15.07 13.72 -2.38
C GLN A 14 14.22 14.25 -3.54
N THR A 15 13.81 13.38 -4.47
CA THR A 15 13.05 13.73 -5.68
C THR A 15 11.64 13.13 -5.71
N GLU A 16 11.32 12.25 -4.75
CA GLU A 16 9.96 11.72 -4.59
C GLU A 16 9.03 12.81 -4.01
N PRO A 17 7.81 13.00 -4.56
CA PRO A 17 6.82 13.87 -3.94
C PRO A 17 6.47 13.41 -2.52
N SER A 18 6.12 14.35 -1.64
CA SER A 18 5.75 14.04 -0.26
C SER A 18 4.65 12.96 -0.19
N GLY A 19 4.85 11.96 0.66
CA GLY A 19 3.94 10.84 0.86
C GLY A 19 3.93 9.77 -0.23
N PHE A 20 4.72 9.93 -1.31
CA PHE A 20 4.93 8.88 -2.29
C PHE A 20 6.16 8.05 -1.96
N ARG A 21 6.08 6.77 -2.30
CA ARG A 21 7.23 5.87 -2.29
C ARG A 21 7.27 5.06 -3.57
N VAL A 22 8.31 5.24 -4.38
CA VAL A 22 8.47 4.54 -5.66
C VAL A 22 9.46 3.40 -5.49
N ILE A 23 9.02 2.17 -5.78
CA ILE A 23 9.86 0.98 -5.66
C ILE A 23 9.87 0.18 -6.95
N GLN A 24 11.08 -0.16 -7.42
CA GLN A 24 11.27 -1.02 -8.58
C GLN A 24 11.52 -2.46 -8.14
N TYR A 25 10.69 -3.38 -8.62
CA TYR A 25 10.90 -4.82 -8.42
C TYR A 25 11.53 -5.45 -9.65
N GLN A 26 12.71 -6.05 -9.48
CA GLN A 26 13.55 -6.55 -10.57
C GLN A 26 13.48 -8.08 -10.73
N SER A 27 12.32 -8.68 -10.47
CA SER A 27 12.18 -10.13 -10.57
C SER A 27 10.79 -10.52 -11.08
N PRO A 28 10.66 -11.67 -11.77
CA PRO A 28 9.33 -12.22 -12.08
C PRO A 28 8.59 -12.54 -10.79
N ILE A 29 7.25 -12.53 -10.80
CA ILE A 29 6.44 -12.85 -9.61
C ILE A 29 5.68 -14.14 -9.89
N TYR A 30 6.04 -15.22 -9.23
CA TYR A 30 5.46 -16.54 -9.47
C TYR A 30 5.38 -17.33 -8.17
N PHE A 31 4.79 -18.52 -8.23
CA PHE A 31 4.52 -19.36 -7.05
C PHE A 31 5.71 -19.49 -6.08
N ALA A 32 6.94 -19.68 -6.58
CA ALA A 32 8.08 -19.92 -5.71
C ALA A 32 8.57 -18.66 -4.96
N ASN A 33 8.21 -17.46 -5.41
CA ASN A 33 8.67 -16.21 -4.82
C ASN A 33 7.56 -15.20 -4.46
N SER A 34 6.29 -15.59 -4.58
CA SER A 34 5.13 -14.75 -4.30
C SER A 34 5.13 -14.20 -2.87
N ASP A 35 5.47 -15.04 -1.88
CA ASP A 35 5.58 -14.60 -0.48
C ASP A 35 6.76 -13.66 -0.26
N MET A 36 7.85 -13.88 -1.00
CA MET A 36 9.02 -13.01 -0.94
C MET A 36 8.69 -11.64 -1.53
N PHE A 37 7.90 -11.57 -2.61
CA PHE A 37 7.43 -10.32 -3.19
C PHE A 37 6.65 -9.48 -2.18
N VAL A 38 5.65 -10.05 -1.48
CA VAL A 38 4.86 -9.33 -0.47
C VAL A 38 5.75 -8.76 0.65
N LYS A 39 6.67 -9.59 1.17
CA LYS A 39 7.62 -9.16 2.22
C LYS A 39 8.59 -8.09 1.73
N ALA A 40 9.05 -8.21 0.48
CA ALA A 40 9.97 -7.27 -0.14
C ALA A 40 9.30 -5.91 -0.33
N VAL A 41 8.01 -5.87 -0.72
CA VAL A 41 7.23 -4.62 -0.80
C VAL A 41 7.13 -3.96 0.57
N ALA A 42 6.75 -4.70 1.62
CA ALA A 42 6.67 -4.16 2.99
C ALA A 42 8.01 -3.63 3.52
N LYS A 43 9.11 -4.30 3.17
CA LYS A 43 10.45 -3.85 3.55
C LYS A 43 10.88 -2.60 2.78
N ALA A 44 10.62 -2.55 1.48
CA ALA A 44 11.07 -1.46 0.61
C ALA A 44 10.24 -0.18 0.78
N SER A 45 8.93 -0.33 1.06
CA SER A 45 8.06 0.80 1.40
C SER A 45 8.43 1.45 2.73
N GLY A 46 9.05 0.69 3.64
CA GLY A 46 9.24 1.09 5.04
C GLY A 46 7.98 0.94 5.89
N VAL A 47 6.88 0.46 5.29
CA VAL A 47 5.58 0.30 5.95
C VAL A 47 5.16 -1.16 5.87
N ASP A 48 4.99 -1.78 7.03
CA ASP A 48 4.43 -3.12 7.16
C ASP A 48 2.96 -3.00 7.60
N PRO A 49 1.98 -3.28 6.72
CA PRO A 49 0.56 -3.11 7.05
C PRO A 49 0.11 -3.90 8.28
N GLU A 50 0.68 -5.08 8.50
CA GLU A 50 0.30 -5.91 9.64
C GLU A 50 0.79 -5.29 10.96
N LYS A 51 2.02 -4.78 10.97
CA LYS A 51 2.56 -4.05 12.13
C LYS A 51 1.81 -2.76 12.38
N LEU A 52 1.54 -1.99 11.31
CA LEU A 52 0.82 -0.73 11.41
C LEU A 52 -0.57 -0.92 12.01
N ARG A 53 -1.30 -1.96 11.59
CA ARG A 53 -2.58 -2.33 12.17
C ARG A 53 -2.48 -2.74 13.64
N LYS A 54 -1.44 -3.48 14.03
CA LYS A 54 -1.20 -3.85 15.44
C LYS A 54 -0.91 -2.63 16.30
N MET A 55 -0.11 -1.68 15.80
CA MET A 55 0.19 -0.43 16.49
C MET A 55 -1.06 0.45 16.67
N LYS A 56 -1.88 0.59 15.62
CA LYS A 56 -3.17 1.31 15.69
C LYS A 56 -4.09 0.72 16.77
N LYS A 57 -4.31 -0.60 16.73
CA LYS A 57 -5.13 -1.30 17.74
C LYS A 57 -4.61 -1.15 19.17
N LYS A 58 -3.28 -1.16 19.35
CA LYS A 58 -2.68 -0.96 20.67
C LYS A 58 -2.90 0.47 21.17
N LEU A 59 -2.74 1.47 20.30
CA LEU A 59 -2.96 2.87 20.65
C LEU A 59 -4.44 3.16 20.95
N GLU A 60 -5.36 2.57 20.18
CA GLU A 60 -6.80 2.63 20.45
C GLU A 60 -7.17 2.02 21.80
N LYS A 61 -6.60 0.86 22.15
CA LYS A 61 -6.83 0.23 23.45
C LYS A 61 -6.33 1.11 24.60
N GLN A 62 -5.13 1.69 24.46
CA GLN A 62 -4.57 2.60 25.46
C GLN A 62 -5.40 3.88 25.61
N LYS A 63 -5.88 4.48 24.50
CA LYS A 63 -6.75 5.67 24.55
C LYS A 63 -8.10 5.36 25.21
N LYS A 64 -8.68 4.18 24.98
CA LYS A 64 -9.91 3.74 25.65
C LYS A 64 -9.70 3.56 27.15
N GLU A 65 -8.61 2.91 27.57
CA GLU A 65 -8.27 2.71 28.98
C GLU A 65 -7.94 4.04 29.71
N SER A 66 -7.36 5.02 29.01
CA SER A 66 -7.15 6.37 29.55
C SER A 66 -8.45 7.19 29.63
N ALA A 67 -9.36 7.07 28.65
CA ALA A 67 -10.65 7.77 28.64
C ALA A 67 -11.62 7.23 29.70
N GLU A 68 -11.60 5.92 29.97
CA GLU A 68 -12.40 5.31 31.05
C GLU A 68 -12.03 5.81 32.46
N ASN A 69 -10.81 6.35 32.65
CA ASN A 69 -10.41 7.00 33.91
C ASN A 69 -10.84 8.48 34.01
N GLU A 70 -11.20 9.15 32.91
CA GLU A 70 -11.69 10.54 32.89
C GLU A 70 -13.23 10.64 32.85
N GLU A 71 -13.96 9.57 32.52
CA GLU A 71 -15.43 9.54 32.37
C GLU A 71 -16.26 9.47 33.69
N GLN A 72 -15.70 9.78 34.87
CA GLN A 72 -16.52 9.99 36.08
C GLN A 72 -17.31 11.31 36.10
N LEU A 73 -17.14 12.19 35.11
CA LEU A 73 -17.87 13.46 34.98
C LEU A 73 -18.26 13.74 33.52
N THR A 74 -19.18 12.96 32.93
CA THR A 74 -20.33 13.44 32.10
C THR A 74 -20.94 12.29 31.30
N ASN A 75 -22.22 12.00 31.58
CA ASN A 75 -23.06 11.07 30.81
C ASN A 75 -23.41 11.66 29.43
N VAL A 76 -23.03 11.00 28.34
CA VAL A 76 -23.79 11.07 27.07
C VAL A 76 -23.81 9.71 26.37
N ASN A 77 -24.97 9.41 25.78
CA ASN A 77 -25.48 8.13 25.31
C ASN A 77 -24.65 7.38 24.27
N SER A 78 -24.68 6.07 24.46
CA SER A 78 -24.45 4.98 23.52
C SER A 78 -25.41 5.04 22.33
N ASP A 79 -24.87 5.25 21.12
CA ASP A 79 -25.33 4.65 19.86
C ASP A 79 -24.43 5.02 18.65
N GLU A 80 -23.35 5.81 18.82
CA GLU A 80 -22.38 6.12 17.76
C GLU A 80 -21.01 5.41 17.88
N LYS A 81 -20.89 4.40 18.75
CA LYS A 81 -19.58 3.78 19.09
C LYS A 81 -18.87 3.02 17.96
N GLU A 82 -19.51 2.78 16.81
CA GLU A 82 -18.92 1.98 15.72
C GLU A 82 -18.36 2.80 14.55
N LYS A 83 -18.65 4.11 14.46
CA LYS A 83 -18.13 5.00 13.40
C LYS A 83 -16.95 5.88 13.82
N VAL A 84 -16.55 5.86 15.09
CA VAL A 84 -15.51 6.73 15.66
C VAL A 84 -14.10 6.07 15.64
N ILE A 85 -14.00 4.77 15.35
CA ILE A 85 -12.80 3.96 15.69
C ILE A 85 -11.71 3.96 14.60
N LEU A 86 -11.94 4.49 13.39
CA LEU A 86 -10.95 4.43 12.30
C LEU A 86 -9.92 5.58 12.27
N ASN A 87 -10.06 6.59 13.14
CA ASN A 87 -9.29 7.83 13.02
C ASN A 87 -8.05 7.89 13.93
N VAL A 88 -7.40 6.76 14.22
CA VAL A 88 -5.95 6.85 14.41
C VAL A 88 -5.36 7.01 13.02
N ASP A 89 -5.16 8.26 12.63
CA ASP A 89 -4.66 8.64 11.33
C ASP A 89 -3.36 7.86 11.03
N THR A 90 -3.30 7.25 9.85
CA THR A 90 -2.10 6.55 9.39
C THR A 90 -0.89 7.47 9.44
N SER A 91 -1.11 8.77 9.25
CA SER A 91 -0.10 9.83 9.36
C SER A 91 0.67 9.84 10.68
N ALA A 92 0.09 9.34 11.78
CA ALA A 92 0.75 9.27 13.08
C ALA A 92 1.92 8.27 13.14
N PHE A 93 2.01 7.35 12.17
CA PHE A 93 3.03 6.31 12.13
C PHE A 93 3.90 6.35 10.88
N THR A 94 3.41 6.95 9.79
CA THR A 94 4.14 7.07 8.54
C THR A 94 3.60 8.23 7.71
N ASP A 95 4.51 8.90 7.01
CA ASP A 95 4.22 9.90 5.99
C ASP A 95 3.79 9.29 4.65
N VAL A 96 3.99 7.98 4.43
CA VAL A 96 3.66 7.30 3.18
C VAL A 96 2.15 7.15 3.03
N THR A 97 1.60 7.77 1.99
CA THR A 97 0.17 7.67 1.61
C THR A 97 -0.03 6.84 0.35
N THR A 98 0.99 6.77 -0.52
CA THR A 98 0.91 6.08 -1.82
C THR A 98 2.21 5.35 -2.14
N ILE A 99 2.12 4.08 -2.52
CA ILE A 99 3.23 3.26 -2.99
C ILE A 99 3.07 3.03 -4.49
N VAL A 100 4.10 3.36 -5.27
CA VAL A 100 4.15 3.08 -6.70
C VAL A 100 5.08 1.90 -6.95
N LEU A 101 4.54 0.80 -7.46
CA LEU A 101 5.27 -0.38 -7.87
C LEU A 101 5.64 -0.25 -9.35
N ASP A 102 6.91 -0.03 -9.64
CA ASP A 102 7.41 -0.04 -11.01
C ASP A 102 7.62 -1.48 -11.50
N PHE A 103 6.82 -1.86 -12.49
CA PHE A 103 6.79 -3.16 -13.14
C PHE A 103 7.59 -3.20 -14.46
N SER A 104 8.32 -2.12 -14.82
CA SER A 104 9.06 -2.00 -16.08
C SER A 104 10.05 -3.15 -16.34
N THR A 105 10.61 -3.73 -15.28
CA THR A 105 11.60 -4.83 -15.37
C THR A 105 11.02 -6.22 -15.14
N ILE A 106 9.72 -6.32 -14.83
CA ILE A 106 9.04 -7.60 -14.58
C ILE A 106 8.60 -8.21 -15.91
N ASN A 107 9.21 -9.33 -16.28
CA ASN A 107 8.92 -9.99 -17.56
C ASN A 107 7.81 -11.04 -17.48
N PHE A 108 7.42 -11.47 -16.28
CA PHE A 108 6.46 -12.54 -16.08
C PHE A 108 5.80 -12.48 -14.70
N VAL A 109 4.50 -12.76 -14.66
CA VAL A 109 3.71 -12.95 -13.45
C VAL A 109 2.84 -14.19 -13.65
N ASP A 110 2.78 -15.13 -12.71
CA ASP A 110 1.82 -16.26 -12.77
C ASP A 110 0.55 -15.97 -11.95
N LEU A 111 -0.40 -16.91 -11.95
CA LEU A 111 -1.66 -16.75 -11.21
C LEU A 111 -1.44 -16.55 -9.69
N VAL A 112 -0.43 -17.20 -9.10
CA VAL A 112 -0.10 -17.04 -7.68
C VAL A 112 0.55 -15.68 -7.43
N GLY A 113 1.37 -15.21 -8.36
CA GLY A 113 1.93 -13.87 -8.37
C GLY A 113 0.86 -12.79 -8.45
N VAL A 114 -0.16 -12.96 -9.28
CA VAL A 114 -1.33 -12.06 -9.32
C VAL A 114 -2.08 -12.08 -7.99
N LYS A 115 -2.30 -13.25 -7.39
CA LYS A 115 -2.91 -13.36 -6.05
C LYS A 115 -2.09 -12.64 -4.99
N ALA A 116 -0.76 -12.72 -5.07
CA ALA A 116 0.13 -12.00 -4.16
C ALA A 116 0.07 -10.48 -4.38
N LEU A 117 -0.02 -10.02 -5.63
CA LEU A 117 -0.24 -8.60 -5.94
C LEU A 117 -1.57 -8.10 -5.37
N ARG A 118 -2.66 -8.84 -5.55
CA ARG A 118 -3.97 -8.52 -4.94
C ARG A 118 -3.89 -8.47 -3.41
N ARG A 119 -3.13 -9.37 -2.80
CA ARG A 119 -2.86 -9.33 -1.36
C ARG A 119 -2.13 -8.06 -0.95
N VAL A 120 -1.16 -7.58 -1.72
CA VAL A 120 -0.49 -6.30 -1.45
C VAL A 120 -1.52 -5.16 -1.44
N TYR A 121 -2.34 -5.03 -2.49
CA TYR A 121 -3.37 -4.00 -2.57
C TYR A 121 -4.30 -4.01 -1.35
N THR A 122 -4.91 -5.16 -1.07
CA THR A 122 -5.88 -5.31 0.02
C THR A 122 -5.29 -5.10 1.42
N GLU A 123 -4.02 -5.43 1.66
CA GLU A 123 -3.40 -5.19 2.97
C GLU A 123 -3.05 -3.71 3.19
N TYR A 124 -2.59 -3.00 2.16
CA TYR A 124 -2.30 -1.57 2.28
C TYR A 124 -3.57 -0.70 2.33
N GLU A 125 -4.63 -1.11 1.63
CA GLU A 125 -5.94 -0.43 1.71
C GLU A 125 -6.50 -0.43 3.14
N LYS A 126 -6.35 -1.54 3.88
CA LYS A 126 -6.77 -1.65 5.29
C LYS A 126 -6.07 -0.67 6.23
N VAL A 127 -4.95 -0.10 5.80
CA VAL A 127 -4.19 0.92 6.53
C VAL A 127 -4.20 2.27 5.81
N ASN A 128 -5.14 2.47 4.90
CA ASN A 128 -5.35 3.72 4.15
C ASN A 128 -4.11 4.18 3.35
N ILE A 129 -3.39 3.23 2.74
CA ILE A 129 -2.27 3.50 1.84
C ILE A 129 -2.63 2.97 0.46
N ARG A 130 -2.50 3.81 -0.57
CA ARG A 130 -2.77 3.42 -1.96
C ARG A 130 -1.59 2.65 -2.54
N VAL A 131 -1.88 1.68 -3.39
CA VAL A 131 -0.86 0.97 -4.18
C VAL A 131 -1.16 1.17 -5.65
N LEU A 132 -0.17 1.62 -6.41
CA LEU A 132 -0.26 1.84 -7.85
C LEU A 132 0.74 0.92 -8.56
N VAL A 133 0.40 0.42 -9.75
CA VAL A 133 1.33 -0.29 -10.62
C VAL A 133 1.67 0.60 -11.81
N ALA A 134 2.95 0.77 -12.10
CA ALA A 134 3.45 1.56 -13.21
C ALA A 134 4.24 0.70 -14.20
N ALA A 135 4.15 1.03 -15.49
CA ALA A 135 4.93 0.42 -16.56
C ALA A 135 4.86 -1.13 -16.70
N PRO A 136 3.70 -1.80 -16.52
CA PRO A 136 3.61 -3.22 -16.84
C PRO A 136 3.78 -3.41 -18.36
N ASN A 137 4.70 -4.29 -18.77
CA ASN A 137 4.82 -4.62 -20.19
C ASN A 137 3.57 -5.35 -20.71
N LYS A 138 3.42 -5.42 -22.05
CA LYS A 138 2.25 -6.03 -22.70
C LYS A 138 1.96 -7.47 -22.23
N LYS A 139 2.99 -8.28 -22.00
CA LYS A 139 2.82 -9.68 -21.56
C LYS A 139 2.22 -9.74 -20.15
N VAL A 140 2.78 -8.97 -19.22
CA VAL A 140 2.26 -8.86 -17.86
C VAL A 140 0.84 -8.31 -17.88
N LEU A 141 0.57 -7.27 -18.68
CA LEU A 141 -0.76 -6.68 -18.79
C LEU A 141 -1.81 -7.68 -19.30
N SER A 142 -1.47 -8.51 -20.29
CA SER A 142 -2.37 -9.58 -20.77
C SER A 142 -2.69 -10.59 -19.67
N ILE A 143 -1.73 -10.93 -18.82
CA ILE A 143 -1.94 -11.84 -17.69
C ILE A 143 -2.85 -11.19 -16.64
N LEU A 144 -2.61 -9.91 -16.29
CA LEU A 144 -3.45 -9.18 -15.35
C LEU A 144 -4.90 -9.06 -15.85
N LYS A 145 -5.11 -8.86 -17.16
CA LYS A 145 -6.44 -8.88 -17.78
C LYS A 145 -7.10 -10.24 -17.71
N ALA A 146 -6.38 -11.30 -18.09
CA ALA A 146 -6.90 -12.67 -18.05
C ALA A 146 -7.23 -13.15 -16.62
N ALA A 147 -6.58 -12.58 -15.61
CA ALA A 147 -6.83 -12.87 -14.19
C ALA A 147 -7.85 -11.90 -13.54
N GLU A 148 -8.56 -11.09 -14.34
CA GLU A 148 -9.55 -10.09 -13.93
C GLU A 148 -9.02 -8.98 -13.00
N PHE A 149 -7.71 -8.99 -12.73
CA PHE A 149 -7.04 -7.99 -11.88
C PHE A 149 -7.09 -6.59 -12.51
N PHE A 150 -6.97 -6.52 -13.84
CA PHE A 150 -6.96 -5.24 -14.54
C PHE A 150 -8.28 -4.48 -14.38
N GLU A 151 -9.42 -5.15 -14.47
CA GLU A 151 -10.74 -4.50 -14.31
C GLU A 151 -10.98 -4.08 -12.86
N GLU A 152 -10.53 -4.90 -11.91
CA GLU A 152 -10.62 -4.64 -10.47
C GLU A 152 -9.82 -3.40 -10.04
N TYR A 153 -8.64 -3.16 -10.64
CA TYR A 153 -7.72 -2.10 -10.25
C TYR A 153 -7.35 -1.15 -11.39
N LYS A 154 -8.23 -0.98 -12.38
CA LYS A 154 -7.95 -0.21 -13.62
C LYS A 154 -7.43 1.20 -13.34
N ASP A 155 -7.98 1.86 -12.32
CA ASP A 155 -7.65 3.24 -11.95
C ASP A 155 -6.34 3.35 -11.15
N SER A 156 -5.67 2.22 -10.90
CA SER A 156 -4.40 2.13 -10.19
C SER A 156 -3.28 1.54 -11.06
N ILE A 157 -3.48 1.39 -12.37
CA ILE A 157 -2.49 0.87 -13.31
C ILE A 157 -2.14 1.94 -14.35
N TYR A 158 -0.85 2.26 -14.47
CA TYR A 158 -0.36 3.36 -15.31
C TYR A 158 0.69 2.90 -16.32
N ILE A 159 0.78 3.64 -17.42
CA ILE A 159 1.73 3.36 -18.51
C ILE A 159 3.20 3.59 -18.11
N ASP A 160 3.43 4.50 -17.16
CA ASP A 160 4.75 4.85 -16.62
C ASP A 160 4.63 5.41 -15.20
N VAL A 161 5.78 5.60 -14.53
CA VAL A 161 5.83 6.11 -13.16
C VAL A 161 5.38 7.58 -13.10
N SER A 162 5.74 8.40 -14.08
CA SER A 162 5.38 9.81 -14.12
C SER A 162 3.85 10.02 -14.12
N SER A 163 3.13 9.19 -14.87
CA SER A 163 1.67 9.18 -14.94
C SER A 163 1.03 8.73 -13.63
N ALA A 164 1.67 7.78 -12.93
CA ALA A 164 1.22 7.35 -11.61
C ALA A 164 1.38 8.45 -10.56
N LEU A 165 2.49 9.21 -10.61
CA LEU A 165 2.73 10.33 -9.71
C LEU A 165 1.84 11.55 -10.01
N GLY A 166 1.55 11.80 -11.29
CA GLY A 166 0.73 12.93 -11.73
C GLY A 166 -0.74 12.88 -11.31
N ASN A 167 -1.25 11.72 -10.89
CA ASN A 167 -2.63 11.58 -10.40
C ASN A 167 -2.87 12.11 -8.97
N HIS A 168 -1.87 12.76 -8.35
CA HIS A 168 -2.03 13.43 -7.06
C HIS A 168 -2.97 14.67 -7.13
N SER A 169 -3.13 15.29 -8.29
CA SER A 169 -3.69 16.64 -8.43
C SER A 169 -5.23 16.76 -8.34
N ASN A 170 -5.97 15.64 -8.23
CA ASN A 170 -7.45 15.66 -8.27
C ASN A 170 -8.13 15.38 -6.91
N ALA A 171 -7.38 15.31 -5.80
CA ALA A 171 -7.93 14.98 -4.48
C ALA A 171 -7.97 16.18 -3.49
N GLU A 172 -7.61 17.39 -3.92
CA GLU A 172 -7.76 18.62 -3.15
C GLU A 172 -8.51 19.69 -3.97
N VAL A 173 -9.84 19.58 -4.02
CA VAL A 173 -10.77 20.72 -4.24
C VAL A 173 -12.01 20.48 -3.39
#